data_AF-A0A419E9C2-F1
#
_entry.id   AF-A0A419E9C2-F1
#
_cell.length_a   1.000
_cell.length_b   1.000
_cell.length_c   1.000
_cell.angle_alpha   90.00
_cell.angle_beta   90.00
_cell.angle_gamma   90.00
#
_symmetry.space_group_name_H-M   'P 1'
#
loop_
_entity.id
_entity.type
_entity.pdbx_description
1 polymer ?
#
loop_
_entity_poly.entity_id
_entity_poly.type
_entity_poly.pdbx_seq_one_letter_code
_entity_poly.pdbx_strand_id
1 'polypeptide(L)'
;MTLQQITIEIPDKVLLAEKTDAESFGREIRMLAAVKLYEMGRLSSGRASELAGMSRVEFLLSLNRYKVFPFTAELDDLESAHA
;
A
#
# COMPACT_ATOMS: atom_id res chain seq x y z
N MET A 1 -2.47 -17.69 10.43
CA MET A 1 -3.13 -16.75 9.49
C MET A 1 -3.54 -17.51 8.25
N THR A 2 -4.73 -17.27 7.72
CA THR A 2 -5.20 -17.87 6.46
C THR A 2 -4.87 -16.91 5.33
N LEU A 3 -4.20 -17.40 4.28
CA LEU A 3 -3.91 -16.61 3.09
C LEU A 3 -5.00 -16.84 2.05
N GLN A 4 -5.35 -15.79 1.31
CA GLN A 4 -6.26 -15.84 0.18
C GLN A 4 -5.54 -15.33 -1.06
N GLN A 5 -5.80 -15.96 -2.20
CA GLN A 5 -5.24 -15.54 -3.48
C GLN A 5 -6.20 -14.60 -4.20
N ILE A 6 -5.68 -13.46 -4.67
CA ILE A 6 -6.39 -12.51 -5.53
C ILE A 6 -5.73 -12.57 -6.91
N THR A 7 -6.51 -12.81 -7.96
CA THR A 7 -6.03 -12.83 -9.35
C THR A 7 -6.45 -11.54 -10.05
N ILE A 8 -5.51 -10.92 -10.78
CA ILE A 8 -5.74 -9.70 -11.55
C ILE A 8 -5.28 -9.96 -12.98
N GLU A 9 -6.15 -9.74 -13.95
CA GLU A 9 -5.80 -9.78 -15.37
C GLU A 9 -5.21 -8.43 -15.79
N ILE A 10 -4.04 -8.45 -16.40
CA ILE A 10 -3.29 -7.24 -16.75
C ILE A 10 -2.87 -7.36 -18.21
N PRO A 11 -3.11 -6.33 -19.05
CA PRO A 11 -2.63 -6.34 -20.42
C PRO A 11 -1.09 -6.37 -20.50
N ASP A 12 -0.52 -7.23 -21.33
CA ASP A 12 0.95 -7.34 -21.52
C ASP A 12 1.61 -6.00 -21.85
N LYS A 13 0.91 -5.13 -22.59
CA LYS A 13 1.37 -3.77 -22.91
C LYS A 13 1.68 -2.91 -21.67
N VAL A 14 1.02 -3.17 -20.54
CA VAL A 14 1.29 -2.47 -19.27
C VAL A 14 2.62 -2.95 -18.70
N LEU A 15 2.87 -4.26 -18.69
CA LEU A 15 4.14 -4.83 -18.23
C LEU A 15 5.32 -4.35 -19.10
N LEU A 16 5.10 -4.25 -20.42
CA LEU A 16 6.07 -3.68 -21.36
C LEU A 16 6.36 -2.20 -21.07
N ALA A 17 5.33 -1.40 -20.78
CA ALA A 17 5.48 0.02 -20.46
C ALA A 17 6.24 0.23 -19.13
N GLU A 18 5.95 -0.60 -18.13
CA GLU A 18 6.61 -0.60 -16.82
C GLU A 18 7.99 -1.28 -16.82
N LYS A 19 8.36 -1.93 -17.94
CA LYS A 19 9.63 -2.66 -18.11
C LYS A 19 9.88 -3.69 -17.01
N THR A 20 8.84 -4.45 -16.69
CA THR A 20 8.86 -5.42 -15.59
C THR A 20 8.13 -6.70 -15.99
N ASP A 21 8.32 -7.76 -15.20
CA ASP A 21 7.58 -9.02 -15.33
C ASP A 21 6.31 -9.02 -14.45
N ALA A 22 5.43 -10.01 -14.66
CA ALA A 22 4.16 -10.10 -13.94
C ALA A 22 4.32 -10.31 -12.42
N GLU A 23 5.39 -11.00 -11.99
CA GLU A 23 5.63 -11.28 -10.57
C GLU A 23 6.09 -10.02 -9.84
N SER A 24 7.03 -9.30 -10.43
CA SER A 24 7.53 -8.01 -9.97
C SER A 24 6.44 -6.94 -9.98
N PHE A 25 5.62 -6.87 -11.04
CA PHE A 25 4.47 -5.98 -11.08
C PHE A 25 3.42 -6.35 -10.03
N GLY A 26 3.16 -7.64 -9.82
CA GLY A 26 2.24 -8.12 -8.79
C GLY A 26 2.66 -7.69 -7.38
N ARG A 27 3.96 -7.72 -7.07
CA ARG A 27 4.50 -7.18 -5.81
C ARG A 27 4.27 -5.68 -5.69
N GLU A 28 4.51 -4.92 -6.75
CA GLU A 28 4.30 -3.46 -6.77
C GLU A 28 2.82 -3.11 -6.61
N ILE A 29 1.91 -3.80 -7.30
CA ILE A 29 0.46 -3.62 -7.15
C ILE A 29 0.00 -3.93 -5.73
N ARG A 30 0.52 -5.01 -5.11
CA ARG A 30 0.23 -5.32 -3.70
C ARG A 30 0.67 -4.19 -2.78
N MET A 31 1.85 -3.61 -3.04
CA MET A 31 2.37 -2.49 -2.26
C MET A 31 1.51 -1.23 -2.45
N LEU A 32 1.21 -0.85 -3.69
CA LEU A 32 0.34 0.28 -4.03
C LEU A 32 -1.05 0.14 -3.40
N ALA A 33 -1.62 -1.06 -3.40
CA ALA A 33 -2.90 -1.33 -2.75
C ALA A 33 -2.82 -1.12 -1.23
N ALA A 34 -1.77 -1.62 -0.57
CA ALA A 34 -1.56 -1.41 0.86
C ALA A 34 -1.41 0.09 1.20
N VAL A 35 -0.60 0.81 0.43
CA VAL A 35 -0.41 2.26 0.57
C VAL A 35 -1.73 3.00 0.41
N LYS A 36 -2.48 2.72 -0.66
CA LYS A 36 -3.70 3.46 -0.96
C LYS A 36 -4.80 3.18 0.07
N LEU A 37 -4.91 1.93 0.55
CA LEU A 37 -5.87 1.57 1.59
C LEU A 37 -5.52 2.20 2.95
N TYR A 38 -4.23 2.36 3.26
CA TYR A 38 -3.78 3.11 4.44
C TYR A 38 -4.11 4.59 4.32
N GLU A 39 -3.77 5.22 3.20
CA GLU A 39 -4.03 6.64 2.93
C GLU A 39 -5.53 6.98 3.02
N MET A 40 -6.41 6.07 2.61
CA MET A 40 -7.86 6.24 2.72
C MET A 40 -8.42 5.93 4.13
N GLY A 41 -7.57 5.66 5.13
CA GLY A 41 -7.97 5.27 6.48
C GLY A 41 -8.65 3.90 6.58
N ARG A 42 -8.71 3.11 5.49
CA ARG A 42 -9.39 1.80 5.44
C ARG A 42 -8.59 0.69 6.11
N LEU A 43 -7.26 0.81 6.13
CA LEU A 43 -6.37 -0.07 6.85
C LEU A 43 -5.49 0.74 7.80
N SER A 44 -5.31 0.24 9.02
CA SER A 44 -4.24 0.74 9.88
C SER A 44 -2.87 0.38 9.30
N SER A 45 -1.82 1.08 9.72
CA SER A 45 -0.45 0.80 9.28
C SER A 45 -0.02 -0.66 9.53
N GLY A 46 -0.56 -1.31 10.58
CA GLY A 46 -0.28 -2.72 10.86
C GLY A 46 -0.92 -3.66 9.85
N ARG A 47 -2.20 -3.45 9.50
CA ARG A 47 -2.88 -4.29 8.49
C ARG A 47 -2.37 -4.01 7.08
N ALA A 48 -2.00 -2.77 6.79
CA ALA A 48 -1.38 -2.39 5.53
C ALA A 48 0.00 -3.04 5.37
N SER A 49 0.82 -3.08 6.43
CA SER A 49 2.11 -3.77 6.38
C SER A 49 1.97 -5.29 6.20
N GLU A 50 0.97 -5.91 6.84
CA GLU A 50 0.64 -7.32 6.62
C GLU A 50 0.29 -7.59 5.15
N LEU A 51 -0.56 -6.76 4.54
CA LEU A 51 -0.91 -6.85 3.12
C LEU A 51 0.33 -6.65 2.23
N ALA A 52 1.18 -5.68 2.55
CA ALA A 52 2.42 -5.42 1.83
C ALA A 52 3.45 -6.56 1.97
N GLY A 53 3.30 -7.43 2.99
CA GLY A 53 4.18 -8.54 3.28
C GLY A 53 5.51 -8.10 3.90
N MET A 54 5.50 -7.07 4.75
CA MET A 54 6.69 -6.53 5.44
C MET A 54 6.36 -6.11 6.87
N SER A 55 7.37 -5.74 7.66
CA SER A 55 7.12 -5.22 9.01
C SER A 55 6.43 -3.86 8.97
N ARG A 56 5.74 -3.50 10.06
CA ARG A 56 5.08 -2.19 10.20
C ARG A 56 6.04 -1.03 10.01
N VAL A 57 7.26 -1.14 10.55
CA VAL A 57 8.28 -0.08 10.46
C VAL A 57 8.76 0.08 9.02
N GLU A 58 9.06 -1.02 8.33
CA GLU A 58 9.46 -0.97 6.91
C GLU A 58 8.36 -0.36 6.04
N PHE A 59 7.09 -0.72 6.29
CA PHE A 59 5.96 -0.14 5.59
C PHE A 59 5.89 1.38 5.80
N LEU A 60 5.94 1.86 7.04
CA LEU A 60 5.89 3.30 7.33
C LEU A 60 7.05 4.07 6.68
N LEU A 61 8.26 3.50 6.70
CA LEU A 61 9.42 4.11 6.02
C LEU A 61 9.27 4.14 4.49
N SER A 62 8.60 3.15 3.92
CA SER A 62 8.38 3.08 2.48
C SER A 62 7.37 4.10 1.94
N LEU A 63 6.46 4.63 2.79
CA LEU A 63 5.41 5.57 2.38
C LEU A 63 5.95 6.83 1.69
N ASN A 64 7.14 7.27 2.07
CA ASN A 64 7.82 8.41 1.43
C ASN A 64 8.01 8.19 -0.09
N ARG A 65 8.32 6.96 -0.52
CA ARG A 65 8.47 6.63 -1.95
C ARG A 65 7.17 6.83 -2.73
N TYR A 66 6.04 6.69 -2.06
CA TYR A 66 4.69 6.82 -2.62
C TYR A 66 4.06 8.20 -2.35
N LYS A 67 4.82 9.14 -1.76
CA LYS A 67 4.35 10.49 -1.40
C LYS A 67 3.14 10.49 -0.46
N VAL A 68 3.04 9.48 0.41
CA VAL A 68 1.99 9.38 1.43
C VAL A 68 2.57 9.76 2.79
N PHE A 69 1.82 10.55 3.55
CA PHE A 69 2.20 10.98 4.89
C PHE A 69 2.05 9.81 5.89
N PRO A 70 3.07 9.50 6.70
CA PRO A 70 3.07 8.31 7.57
C PRO A 70 2.29 8.44 8.88
N PHE A 71 1.73 9.62 9.17
CA PHE A 71 0.96 9.92 10.39
C PHE A 71 -0.45 10.39 10.05
N THR A 72 -1.13 9.67 9.13
CA THR A 72 -2.49 10.01 8.70
C THR A 72 -3.47 10.05 9.87
N ALA A 73 -3.36 9.12 10.82
CA ALA A 73 -4.25 9.08 11.98
C ALA A 73 -4.07 10.31 12.88
N GLU A 74 -2.82 10.71 13.15
CA GLU A 74 -2.52 11.90 13.94
C GLU A 74 -2.94 13.19 13.24
N LEU A 75 -2.88 13.23 11.90
CA LEU A 75 -3.40 14.33 11.10
C LEU A 75 -4.93 14.40 11.19
N ASP A 76 -5.63 13.28 11.01
CA ASP A 76 -7.10 13.21 11.12
C ASP A 76 -7.59 13.62 12.52
N ASP A 77 -6.88 13.19 13.57
CA ASP A 77 -7.15 13.58 14.96
C ASP A 77 -6.97 15.09 15.15
N LEU A 78 -5.91 15.68 14.58
CA LEU A 78 -5.64 17.11 14.66
C LEU A 78 -6.69 17.93 13.89
N GLU A 79 -7.09 17.50 12.69
CA GLU A 79 -8.13 18.15 11.89
C GLU A 79 -9.48 18.10 12.60
N SER A 80 -9.83 16.96 13.21
CA SER A 80 -11.09 16.78 13.95
C SER A 80 -11.16 17.61 15.23
N ALA A 81 -10.04 17.85 15.90
CA ALA A 81 -9.98 18.66 17.12
C ALA A 81 -10.13 20.18 16.87
N HIS A 82 -10.02 20.61 15.61
CA HIS A 82 -10.08 22.01 15.20
C HIS A 82 -11.24 22.34 14.23
N ALA A 83 -12.17 21.41 14.03
CA ALA A 83 -13.41 21.59 13.27
C ALA A 83 -14.61 21.92 14.19
#